data_AF-V5TIV9-F1
#
_entry.id   AF-V5TIV9-F1
#
_cell.length_a   1.000
_cell.length_b   1.000
_cell.length_c   1.000
_cell.angle_alpha   90.00
_cell.angle_beta   90.00
_cell.angle_gamma   90.00
#
_symmetry.space_group_name_H-M   'P 1'
#
loop_
_entity.id
_entity.type
_entity.pdbx_description
1 polymer ?
#
loop_
_entity_poly.entity_id
_entity_poly.type
_entity_poly.pdbx_seq_one_letter_code
_entity_poly.pdbx_strand_id
1 'polypeptide(L)'
;MRRCITDGGNSVDPTDRTAVRDHLERFAGSGTVTETDDGTLRADFSGRTHVAVAPDGTIDTGMPLHSFAGTPERLVFDHDSGELRAELDGENVYVFRHP
;
A
#
# COMPACT_ATOMS: atom_id res chain seq x y z
N MET A 1 8.50 13.82 -25.75
CA MET A 1 7.49 13.04 -25.01
C MET A 1 8.24 12.10 -24.07
N ARG A 2 8.33 12.43 -22.78
CA ARG A 2 8.93 11.54 -21.79
C ARG A 2 7.87 10.47 -21.49
N ARG A 3 8.11 9.23 -21.93
CA ARG A 3 7.37 8.09 -21.39
C ARG A 3 7.87 7.97 -19.95
N CYS A 4 7.04 8.32 -18.97
CA CYS A 4 7.28 7.85 -17.61
C CYS A 4 7.25 6.33 -17.71
N ILE A 5 8.42 5.72 -17.64
CA ILE A 5 8.53 4.28 -17.45
C ILE A 5 8.19 4.14 -15.98
N THR A 6 6.90 3.98 -15.71
CA THR A 6 6.43 3.46 -14.44
C THR A 6 7.28 2.24 -14.09
N ASP A 7 7.65 2.06 -12.83
CA ASP A 7 8.49 0.93 -12.36
C ASP A 7 7.84 -0.46 -12.57
N GLY A 8 6.78 -0.55 -13.40
CA GLY A 8 6.04 -1.77 -13.70
C GLY A 8 5.07 -2.20 -12.60
N GLY A 9 5.12 -1.53 -11.44
CA GLY A 9 4.45 -1.99 -10.23
C GLY A 9 5.25 -3.12 -9.59
N ASN A 10 5.87 -2.85 -8.43
CA ASN A 10 6.63 -3.87 -7.73
C ASN A 10 5.68 -4.70 -6.85
N SER A 11 5.66 -6.00 -7.11
CA SER A 11 4.83 -6.96 -6.38
C SER A 11 5.53 -7.44 -5.12
N VAL A 12 4.92 -7.18 -3.97
CA VAL A 12 5.38 -7.64 -2.66
C VAL A 12 4.35 -8.56 -2.03
N ASP A 13 4.86 -9.51 -1.24
CA ASP A 13 4.02 -10.36 -0.41
C ASP A 13 3.52 -9.54 0.79
N PRO A 14 2.21 -9.52 1.09
CA PRO A 14 1.67 -8.73 2.18
C PRO A 14 2.12 -9.21 3.57
N THR A 15 2.57 -10.46 3.70
CA THR A 15 3.15 -10.99 4.95
C THR A 15 4.64 -10.66 5.09
N ASP A 16 5.31 -10.25 4.00
CA ASP A 16 6.69 -9.76 4.05
C ASP A 16 6.73 -8.31 4.56
N ARG A 17 6.72 -8.16 5.88
CA ARG A 17 6.74 -6.86 6.56
C ARG A 17 7.91 -5.97 6.15
N THR A 18 9.08 -6.55 5.84
CA THR A 18 10.26 -5.74 5.50
C THR A 18 10.08 -5.12 4.12
N ALA A 19 9.64 -5.92 3.14
CA ALA A 19 9.32 -5.45 1.81
C ALA A 19 8.16 -4.45 1.84
N VAL A 20 7.06 -4.80 2.53
CA VAL A 20 5.89 -3.92 2.69
C VAL A 20 6.29 -2.58 3.26
N ARG A 21 7.09 -2.55 4.34
CA ARG A 21 7.57 -1.30 4.95
C ARG A 21 8.38 -0.45 3.97
N ASP A 22 9.39 -1.02 3.33
CA ASP A 22 10.26 -0.29 2.40
C ASP A 22 9.45 0.35 1.26
N HIS A 23 8.50 -0.43 0.71
CA HIS A 23 7.60 0.03 -0.32
C HIS A 23 6.62 1.10 0.19
N LEU A 24 6.04 0.94 1.38
CA LEU A 24 5.16 1.94 1.98
C LEU A 24 5.91 3.23 2.29
N GLU A 25 7.14 3.18 2.79
CA GLU A 25 7.97 4.36 3.02
C GLU A 25 8.30 5.05 1.69
N ARG A 26 8.58 4.30 0.63
CA ARG A 26 8.80 4.88 -0.69
C ARG A 26 7.52 5.48 -1.28
N PHE A 27 6.37 4.88 -1.02
CA PHE A 27 5.07 5.29 -1.53
C PHE A 27 4.48 6.50 -0.79
N ALA A 28 4.59 6.53 0.55
CA ALA A 28 4.05 7.60 1.42
C ALA A 28 5.08 8.69 1.77
N GLY A 29 6.35 8.48 1.43
CA GLY A 29 7.45 9.32 1.85
C GLY A 29 8.23 8.71 3.02
N SER A 30 9.55 8.87 2.97
CA SER A 30 10.47 8.29 3.94
C SER A 30 10.21 8.84 5.34
N GLY A 31 10.08 7.95 6.32
CA GLY A 31 9.78 8.32 7.70
C GLY A 31 8.29 8.58 8.01
N THR A 32 7.39 8.37 7.05
CA THR A 32 5.94 8.51 7.27
C THR A 32 5.31 7.23 7.86
N VAL A 33 5.98 6.08 7.70
CA VAL A 33 5.49 4.79 8.20
C VAL A 33 5.77 4.66 9.69
N THR A 34 4.72 4.36 10.44
CA THR A 34 4.76 4.06 11.88
C THR A 34 4.40 2.60 12.10
N GLU A 35 5.04 1.96 13.06
CA GLU A 35 4.71 0.60 13.48
C GLU A 35 3.91 0.66 14.78
N THR A 36 2.78 -0.04 14.84
CA THR A 36 1.98 -0.19 16.06
C THR A 36 2.56 -1.30 16.95
N ASP A 37 2.15 -1.33 18.22
CA ASP A 37 2.58 -2.36 19.19
C ASP A 37 2.25 -3.80 18.74
N ASP A 38 1.18 -3.95 17.95
CA ASP A 38 0.74 -5.23 17.36
C ASP A 38 1.53 -5.60 16.08
N GLY A 39 2.47 -4.75 15.65
CA GLY A 39 3.29 -4.94 14.45
C GLY A 39 2.65 -4.45 13.14
N THR A 40 1.51 -3.77 13.20
CA THR A 40 0.86 -3.18 12.02
C THR A 40 1.66 -1.97 11.53
N LEU A 41 2.01 -1.97 10.25
CA LEU A 41 2.69 -0.85 9.59
C LEU A 41 1.65 0.12 9.06
N ARG A 42 1.61 1.35 9.58
CA ARG A 42 0.67 2.40 9.18
C ARG A 42 1.41 3.59 8.56
N ALA A 43 1.06 3.91 7.32
CA ALA A 43 1.40 5.15 6.65
C ALA A 43 0.19 6.09 6.64
N ASP A 44 0.40 7.32 7.09
CA ASP A 44 -0.59 8.39 7.02
C ASP A 44 -0.23 9.34 5.86
N PHE A 45 -1.20 9.66 5.01
CA PHE A 45 -1.03 10.57 3.88
C PHE A 45 -1.73 11.89 4.18
N SER A 46 -1.36 12.94 3.45
CA SER A 46 -1.95 14.27 3.63
C SER A 46 -3.49 14.23 3.58
N GLY A 47 -4.14 14.51 4.72
CA GLY A 47 -5.60 14.56 4.83
C GLY A 47 -6.18 13.52 5.81
N ARG A 48 -7.17 12.74 5.36
CA ARG A 48 -7.79 11.63 6.12
C ARG A 48 -7.45 10.28 5.49
N THR A 49 -6.34 10.23 4.78
CA THR A 49 -5.98 9.10 3.94
C THR A 49 -4.89 8.30 4.63
N HIS A 50 -5.05 6.99 4.75
CA HIS A 50 -4.06 6.12 5.39
C HIS A 50 -4.01 4.76 4.72
N VAL A 51 -2.88 4.08 4.89
CA VAL A 51 -2.70 2.67 4.54
C VAL A 51 -2.05 2.00 5.74
N ALA A 52 -2.65 0.91 6.22
CA ALA A 52 -2.16 0.09 7.31
C ALA A 52 -2.07 -1.36 6.84
N VAL A 53 -0.96 -2.04 7.13
CA VAL A 53 -0.74 -3.45 6.80
C VAL A 53 -0.35 -4.20 8.06
N ALA A 54 -1.17 -5.16 8.45
CA ALA A 54 -0.98 -6.02 9.60
C ALA A 54 0.04 -7.14 9.29
N PRO A 55 0.69 -7.71 10.31
CA PRO A 55 1.70 -8.76 10.12
C PRO A 55 1.15 -10.05 9.49
N ASP A 56 -0.17 -10.29 9.59
CA ASP A 56 -0.85 -11.43 8.96
C ASP A 56 -1.16 -11.22 7.47
N GLY A 57 -0.82 -10.05 6.92
CA GLY A 57 -1.09 -9.68 5.52
C GLY A 57 -2.42 -8.94 5.31
N THR A 58 -3.20 -8.71 6.36
CA THR A 58 -4.39 -7.86 6.28
C THR A 58 -4.01 -6.41 6.01
N ILE A 59 -4.58 -5.82 4.97
CA ILE A 59 -4.47 -4.40 4.64
C ILE A 59 -5.75 -3.67 5.03
N ASP A 60 -5.60 -2.48 5.60
CA ASP A 60 -6.65 -1.51 5.86
C ASP A 60 -6.25 -0.18 5.22
N THR A 61 -7.06 0.33 4.30
CA THR A 61 -6.86 1.63 3.67
C THR A 61 -8.06 2.51 3.97
N GLY A 62 -7.79 3.77 4.30
CA GLY A 62 -8.81 4.78 4.54
C GLY A 62 -8.61 5.95 3.59
N MET A 63 -9.72 6.44 3.03
CA MET A 63 -9.83 7.66 2.25
C MET A 63 -11.17 8.34 2.57
N PRO A 64 -11.31 9.65 2.27
CA PRO A 64 -12.62 10.29 2.28
C PRO A 64 -13.62 9.50 1.42
N LEU A 65 -14.72 9.06 2.05
CA LEU A 65 -15.82 8.31 1.42
C LEU A 65 -15.49 6.87 0.98
N HIS A 66 -14.25 6.39 1.09
CA HIS A 66 -13.85 5.03 0.72
C HIS A 66 -12.90 4.45 1.76
N SER A 67 -13.22 3.27 2.30
CA SER A 67 -12.32 2.47 3.11
C SER A 67 -12.32 1.06 2.59
N PHE A 68 -11.17 0.41 2.60
CA PHE A 68 -11.03 -0.98 2.21
C PHE A 68 -10.23 -1.72 3.27
N ALA A 69 -10.79 -2.82 3.76
CA ALA A 69 -10.12 -3.73 4.67
C ALA A 69 -10.25 -5.15 4.11
N GLY A 70 -9.13 -5.87 4.01
CA GLY A 70 -9.11 -7.23 3.49
C GLY A 70 -7.71 -7.84 3.53
N THR A 71 -7.58 -9.10 3.15
CA THR A 71 -6.31 -9.82 3.14
C THR A 71 -5.97 -10.14 1.69
N PRO A 72 -5.24 -9.27 0.98
CA PRO A 72 -4.80 -9.55 -0.37
C PRO A 72 -3.76 -10.68 -0.39
N GLU A 73 -3.65 -11.35 -1.52
CA GLU A 73 -2.60 -12.32 -1.81
C GLU A 73 -1.31 -11.62 -2.26
N ARG A 74 -1.46 -10.44 -2.85
CA ARG A 74 -0.35 -9.67 -3.42
C ARG A 74 -0.62 -8.18 -3.34
N LEU A 75 0.42 -7.42 -3.00
CA LEU A 75 0.40 -5.96 -3.05
C LEU A 75 1.33 -5.50 -4.17
N VAL A 76 0.83 -4.66 -5.08
CA VAL A 76 1.61 -4.09 -6.17
C VAL A 76 1.74 -2.59 -5.96
N PHE A 77 2.96 -2.14 -5.69
CA PHE A 77 3.28 -0.73 -5.46
C PHE A 77 3.80 -0.09 -6.73
N ASP A 78 3.05 0.88 -7.24
CA ASP A 78 3.39 1.70 -8.40
C ASP A 78 3.79 3.10 -7.92
N HIS A 79 5.08 3.25 -7.66
CA HIS A 79 5.63 4.47 -7.06
C HIS A 79 5.59 5.69 -8.00
N ASP A 80 5.62 5.47 -9.31
CA ASP A 80 5.62 6.56 -10.30
C ASP A 80 4.20 7.10 -10.53
N SER A 81 3.20 6.22 -10.54
CA SER A 81 1.79 6.61 -10.69
C SER A 81 1.11 6.93 -9.36
N GLY A 82 1.76 6.65 -8.23
CA GLY A 82 1.15 6.77 -6.90
C GLY A 82 -0.01 5.80 -6.71
N GLU A 83 0.08 4.60 -7.29
CA GLU A 83 -0.98 3.58 -7.22
C GLU A 83 -0.53 2.38 -6.39
N LEU A 84 -1.37 1.94 -5.45
CA LEU A 84 -1.22 0.71 -4.70
C LEU A 84 -2.36 -0.22 -5.10
N ARG A 85 -2.03 -1.41 -5.63
CA ARG A 85 -3.00 -2.43 -5.99
C ARG A 85 -2.93 -3.56 -4.98
N ALA A 86 -4.07 -3.97 -4.46
CA ALA A 86 -4.22 -5.13 -3.59
C ALA A 86 -5.02 -6.19 -4.35
N GLU A 87 -4.37 -7.30 -4.68
CA GLU A 87 -4.96 -8.41 -5.42
C GLU A 87 -5.47 -9.44 -4.41
N LEU A 88 -6.78 -9.71 -4.38
CA LEU A 88 -7.41 -10.54 -3.34
C LEU A 88 -7.60 -12.00 -3.73
N ASP A 89 -7.93 -12.30 -4.98
CA ASP A 89 -8.23 -13.66 -5.45
C ASP A 89 -8.00 -13.75 -6.97
N GLY A 90 -6.97 -13.06 -7.47
CA GLY A 90 -6.63 -12.93 -8.91
C GLY A 90 -7.61 -12.15 -9.81
N GLU A 91 -8.93 -12.17 -9.54
CA GLU A 91 -9.95 -11.41 -10.29
C GLU A 91 -10.34 -10.10 -9.57
N ASN A 92 -10.28 -10.12 -8.24
CA ASN A 92 -10.64 -8.96 -7.42
C ASN A 92 -9.37 -8.16 -7.11
N VAL A 93 -9.29 -6.96 -7.68
CA VAL A 93 -8.19 -6.02 -7.44
C VAL A 93 -8.76 -4.74 -6.85
N TYR A 94 -8.34 -4.41 -5.64
CA TYR A 94 -8.57 -3.10 -5.05
C TYR A 94 -7.44 -2.16 -5.47
N VAL A 95 -7.80 -0.98 -5.96
CA VAL A 95 -6.82 0.02 -6.40
C VAL A 95 -6.96 1.25 -5.51
N PHE A 96 -5.89 1.54 -4.78
CA PHE A 96 -5.72 2.74 -3.99
C PHE A 96 -4.83 3.71 -4.78
N ARG A 97 -5.29 4.95 -4.93
CA ARG A 97 -4.49 6.01 -5.58
C ARG A 97 -4.21 7.12 -4.57
N HIS A 98 -2.94 7.45 -4.44
CA HIS A 98 -2.51 8.66 -3.76
C HIS A 98 -3.09 9.90 -4.48
N PRO A 99 -3.86 10.77 -3.78
CA PRO A 99 -4.44 11.97 -4.37
C PRO A 99 -3.44 13.10 -4.64
#